data_AF-A0A7V7CWC0-F1
#
_entry.id   AF-A0A7V7CWC0-F1
#
_cell.length_a   1.000
_cell.length_b   1.000
_cell.length_c   1.000
_cell.angle_alpha   90.00
_cell.angle_beta   90.00
_cell.angle_gamma   90.00
#
_symmetry.space_group_name_H-M   'P 1'
#
loop_
_entity.id
_entity.type
_entity.pdbx_description
1 polymer ?
#
loop_
_entity_poly.entity_id
_entity_poly.type
_entity_poly.pdbx_seq_one_letter_code
_entity_poly.pdbx_strand_id
1 'polypeptide(L)'
;LWDPPAAKQAFRKAASIAHAAGRQVALSLSDPFCVERHRDEFRQLLADHVDILFANEAEICSLFQADFDEALRQARSLVAIGAVTRGAAGSVVFDSRNIVEQPAEPVADLVDTTGAGDLYAAGFLYGHSRSLGLAVAARLGGICAAEIISHFGARPAVNLAQRIGDLGLA
;
A
#
# COMPACT_ATOMS: atom_id res chain seq x y z
N LEU A 1 13.42 8.48 -4.65
CA LEU A 1 14.05 7.29 -5.30
C LEU A 1 13.79 7.22 -6.81
N TRP A 2 12.67 7.79 -7.31
CA TRP A 2 12.32 7.74 -8.73
C TRP A 2 13.07 8.76 -9.61
N ASP A 3 13.68 9.81 -9.05
CA ASP A 3 14.33 10.87 -9.82
C ASP A 3 15.51 10.43 -10.71
N PRO A 4 16.48 9.62 -10.22
CA PRO A 4 17.66 9.28 -11.02
C PRO A 4 17.31 8.33 -12.19
N PRO A 5 17.76 8.59 -13.43
CA PRO A 5 17.48 7.71 -14.57
C PRO A 5 17.89 6.25 -14.35
N ALA A 6 19.02 6.02 -13.68
CA ALA A 6 19.50 4.69 -13.34
C ALA A 6 18.55 3.95 -12.36
N ALA A 7 17.91 4.68 -11.43
CA ALA A 7 16.93 4.10 -10.53
C ALA A 7 15.71 3.63 -11.32
N LYS A 8 15.15 4.48 -12.21
CA LYS A 8 14.01 4.12 -13.08
C LYS A 8 14.28 2.85 -13.90
N GLN A 9 15.48 2.71 -14.45
CA GLN A 9 15.90 1.50 -15.17
C GLN A 9 15.96 0.27 -14.25
N ALA A 10 16.46 0.44 -13.02
CA ALA A 10 16.51 -0.64 -12.05
C ALA A 10 15.11 -1.15 -11.66
N PHE A 11 14.13 -0.26 -11.43
CA PHE A 11 12.74 -0.65 -11.17
C PHE A 11 12.14 -1.46 -12.31
N ARG A 12 12.24 -0.98 -13.56
CA ARG A 12 11.71 -1.69 -14.73
C ARG A 12 12.37 -3.06 -14.91
N LYS A 13 13.69 -3.13 -14.74
CA LYS A 13 14.44 -4.38 -14.79
C LYS A 13 14.00 -5.37 -13.70
N ALA A 14 13.82 -4.89 -12.47
CA ALA A 14 13.35 -5.73 -11.36
C ALA A 14 11.94 -6.27 -11.62
N ALA A 15 11.03 -5.43 -12.14
CA ALA A 15 9.68 -5.84 -12.51
C ALA A 15 9.69 -6.92 -13.60
N SER A 16 10.47 -6.72 -14.68
CA SER A 16 10.60 -7.72 -15.74
C SER A 16 11.12 -9.07 -15.23
N ILE A 17 12.11 -9.06 -14.32
CA ILE A 17 12.64 -10.30 -13.72
C ILE A 17 11.59 -10.98 -12.85
N ALA A 18 10.84 -10.23 -12.04
CA ALA A 18 9.78 -10.76 -11.20
C ALA A 18 8.68 -11.43 -12.04
N HIS A 19 8.19 -10.74 -13.07
CA HIS A 19 7.16 -11.28 -13.97
C HIS A 19 7.64 -12.50 -14.75
N ALA A 20 8.88 -12.50 -15.25
CA ALA A 20 9.47 -13.67 -15.92
C ALA A 20 9.54 -14.90 -15.00
N ALA A 21 9.56 -14.70 -13.68
CA ALA A 21 9.53 -15.76 -12.66
C ALA A 21 8.11 -16.04 -12.11
N GLY A 22 7.06 -15.49 -12.72
CA GLY A 22 5.67 -15.65 -12.28
C GLY A 22 5.36 -15.00 -10.93
N ARG A 23 6.08 -13.93 -10.57
CA ARG A 23 5.90 -13.17 -9.31
C ARG A 23 5.21 -11.85 -9.56
N GLN A 24 4.52 -11.36 -8.53
CA GLN A 24 3.85 -10.07 -8.55
C GLN A 24 4.79 -8.95 -8.10
N VAL A 25 4.56 -7.74 -8.62
CA VAL A 25 5.29 -6.51 -8.29
C VAL A 25 4.38 -5.58 -7.50
N ALA A 26 4.87 -5.13 -6.35
CA ALA A 26 4.20 -4.13 -5.52
C ALA A 26 4.93 -2.79 -5.56
N LEU A 27 4.17 -1.69 -5.54
CA LEU A 27 4.71 -0.32 -5.50
C LEU A 27 3.93 0.54 -4.51
N SER A 28 4.64 1.35 -3.72
CA SER A 28 4.06 2.45 -2.95
C SER A 28 4.36 3.80 -3.61
N LEU A 29 3.35 4.66 -3.75
CA LEU A 29 3.53 6.02 -4.32
C LEU A 29 4.40 6.93 -3.45
N SER A 30 4.61 6.56 -2.19
CA SER A 30 5.55 7.15 -1.22
C SER A 30 5.23 8.58 -0.76
N ASP A 31 5.13 9.53 -1.68
CA ASP A 31 4.96 10.95 -1.37
C ASP A 31 4.27 11.71 -2.52
N PRO A 32 3.29 12.58 -2.23
CA PRO A 32 2.53 13.31 -3.24
C PRO A 32 3.40 14.23 -4.12
N PHE A 33 4.48 14.83 -3.62
CA PHE A 33 5.37 15.65 -4.45
C PHE A 33 6.19 14.80 -5.43
N CYS A 34 6.52 13.56 -5.06
CA CYS A 34 7.12 12.61 -5.99
C CYS A 34 6.15 12.25 -7.11
N VAL A 35 4.88 12.00 -6.76
CA VAL A 35 3.79 11.72 -7.71
C VAL A 35 3.58 12.89 -8.67
N GLU A 36 3.50 14.11 -8.18
CA GLU A 36 3.23 15.30 -9.01
C GLU A 36 4.30 15.54 -10.08
N ARG A 37 5.57 15.34 -9.72
CA ARG A 37 6.71 15.58 -10.62
C ARG A 37 6.83 14.53 -11.73
N HIS A 38 6.34 13.30 -11.50
CA HIS A 38 6.52 12.16 -12.40
C HIS A 38 5.20 11.45 -12.73
N ARG A 39 4.08 12.18 -12.72
CA ARG A 39 2.72 11.62 -12.83
C ARG A 39 2.55 10.65 -13.99
N ASP A 40 2.91 11.08 -15.20
CA ASP A 40 2.74 10.26 -16.41
C ASP A 40 3.62 9.00 -16.37
N GLU A 41 4.83 9.12 -15.83
CA GLU A 41 5.73 7.98 -15.67
C GLU A 41 5.23 6.99 -14.62
N PHE A 42 4.63 7.47 -13.52
CA PHE A 42 3.99 6.58 -12.55
C PHE A 42 2.78 5.89 -13.15
N ARG A 43 1.90 6.61 -13.85
CA ARG A 43 0.74 5.99 -14.52
C ARG A 43 1.17 4.91 -15.51
N GLN A 44 2.22 5.18 -16.29
CA GLN A 44 2.78 4.20 -17.20
C GLN A 44 3.40 3.01 -16.45
N LEU A 45 4.17 3.26 -15.39
CA LEU A 45 4.74 2.20 -14.55
C LEU A 45 3.65 1.32 -13.95
N LEU A 46 2.55 1.90 -13.49
CA LEU A 46 1.41 1.17 -12.96
C LEU A 46 0.81 0.24 -14.03
N ALA A 47 0.52 0.78 -15.21
CA ALA A 47 -0.07 0.04 -16.32
C ALA A 47 0.82 -1.10 -16.83
N ASP A 48 2.14 -0.86 -16.91
CA ASP A 48 3.07 -1.76 -17.59
C ASP A 48 3.68 -2.80 -16.64
N HIS A 49 3.78 -2.51 -15.33
CA HIS A 49 4.69 -3.25 -14.45
C HIS A 49 4.20 -3.52 -13.03
N VAL A 50 3.12 -2.90 -12.53
CA VAL A 50 2.70 -3.02 -11.13
C VAL A 50 1.43 -3.85 -11.00
N ASP A 51 1.46 -4.87 -10.15
CA ASP A 51 0.31 -5.71 -9.84
C ASP A 51 -0.44 -5.22 -8.59
N ILE A 52 0.31 -4.69 -7.60
CA ILE A 52 -0.20 -4.28 -6.30
C ILE A 52 0.21 -2.83 -6.01
N LEU A 53 -0.76 -1.93 -5.94
CA LEU A 53 -0.54 -0.52 -5.61
C LEU A 53 -0.82 -0.23 -4.14
N PHE A 54 0.11 0.45 -3.48
CA PHE A 54 -0.10 1.12 -2.21
C PHE A 54 -0.07 2.63 -2.40
N ALA A 55 -1.02 3.32 -1.80
CA ALA A 55 -1.08 4.79 -1.80
C ALA A 55 -1.86 5.26 -0.58
N ASN A 56 -1.71 6.53 -0.22
CA ASN A 56 -2.73 7.22 0.56
C ASN A 56 -3.72 7.98 -0.34
N GLU A 57 -4.82 8.46 0.26
CA GLU A 57 -5.85 9.24 -0.43
C GLU A 57 -5.29 10.49 -1.14
N ALA A 58 -4.35 11.20 -0.53
CA ALA A 58 -3.76 12.39 -1.16
C ALA A 58 -2.91 12.04 -2.39
N GLU A 59 -2.09 10.99 -2.30
CA GLU A 59 -1.24 10.52 -3.39
C GLU A 59 -2.05 10.02 -4.59
N ILE A 60 -3.09 9.21 -4.36
CA ILE A 60 -3.88 8.64 -5.45
C ILE A 60 -4.71 9.73 -6.15
N CYS A 61 -5.30 10.66 -5.39
CA CYS A 61 -6.01 11.80 -5.95
C CYS A 61 -5.06 12.72 -6.74
N SER A 62 -3.84 12.93 -6.26
CA SER A 62 -2.83 13.72 -6.98
C SER A 62 -2.33 13.03 -8.27
N LEU A 63 -2.17 11.71 -8.24
CA LEU A 63 -1.76 10.91 -9.41
C LEU A 63 -2.78 11.00 -10.54
N PHE A 64 -4.07 10.89 -10.23
CA PHE A 64 -5.14 10.90 -11.23
C PHE A 64 -5.78 12.26 -11.46
N GLN A 65 -5.41 13.27 -10.65
CA GLN A 65 -5.99 14.61 -10.66
C GLN A 65 -7.52 14.58 -10.57
N ALA A 66 -8.02 13.81 -9.61
CA ALA A 66 -9.42 13.49 -9.47
C ALA A 66 -9.84 13.38 -8.00
N ASP A 67 -11.15 13.31 -7.74
CA ASP A 67 -11.66 12.93 -6.42
C ASP A 67 -11.36 11.46 -6.12
N PHE A 68 -11.59 11.06 -4.88
CA PHE A 68 -11.20 9.74 -4.38
C PHE A 68 -11.88 8.59 -5.15
N ASP A 69 -13.17 8.71 -5.47
CA ASP A 69 -13.92 7.66 -6.14
C ASP A 69 -13.49 7.50 -7.60
N GLU A 70 -13.25 8.61 -8.29
CA GLU A 70 -12.69 8.64 -9.63
C GLU A 70 -11.25 8.10 -9.66
N ALA A 71 -10.41 8.51 -8.71
CA ALA A 71 -9.04 8.05 -8.58
C ALA A 71 -8.98 6.54 -8.31
N LEU A 72 -9.85 6.00 -7.45
CA LEU A 72 -9.98 4.57 -7.21
C LEU A 72 -10.38 3.83 -8.50
N ARG A 73 -11.35 4.35 -9.25
CA ARG A 73 -11.79 3.71 -10.50
C ARG A 73 -10.71 3.71 -11.57
N GLN A 74 -9.92 4.77 -11.68
CA GLN A 74 -8.77 4.81 -12.58
C GLN A 74 -7.66 3.87 -12.12
N ALA A 75 -7.36 3.79 -10.82
CA ALA A 75 -6.37 2.85 -10.32
C ALA A 75 -6.77 1.39 -10.62
N ARG A 76 -8.05 1.06 -10.44
CA ARG A 76 -8.62 -0.28 -10.73
C ARG A 76 -8.50 -0.70 -12.19
N SER A 77 -8.39 0.23 -13.13
CA SER A 77 -8.17 -0.10 -14.54
C SER A 77 -6.70 -0.32 -14.89
N LEU A 78 -5.76 0.06 -14.00
CA LEU A 78 -4.32 -0.05 -14.23
C LEU A 78 -3.67 -1.19 -13.46
N VAL A 79 -4.13 -1.51 -12.25
CA VAL A 79 -3.52 -2.53 -11.38
C VAL A 79 -4.51 -3.59 -10.93
N ALA A 80 -4.01 -4.80 -10.67
CA ALA A 80 -4.85 -5.92 -10.23
C ALA A 80 -5.37 -5.77 -8.80
N ILE A 81 -4.54 -5.21 -7.91
CA ILE A 81 -4.85 -4.97 -6.50
C ILE A 81 -4.41 -3.55 -6.14
N GLY A 82 -5.25 -2.84 -5.38
CA GLY A 82 -4.87 -1.58 -4.76
C GLY A 82 -5.25 -1.56 -3.29
N ALA A 83 -4.40 -0.98 -2.46
CA ALA A 83 -4.66 -0.76 -1.05
C ALA A 83 -4.38 0.70 -0.69
N VAL A 84 -5.46 1.44 -0.45
CA VAL A 84 -5.42 2.90 -0.31
C VAL A 84 -5.76 3.32 1.11
N THR A 85 -4.79 3.86 1.83
CA THR A 85 -4.96 4.31 3.23
C THR A 85 -5.59 5.70 3.30
N ARG A 86 -6.46 5.92 4.30
CA ARG A 86 -7.25 7.14 4.52
C ARG A 86 -7.11 7.68 5.94
N GLY A 87 -5.95 7.47 6.57
CA GLY A 87 -5.70 7.87 7.95
C GLY A 87 -6.74 7.29 8.91
N ALA A 88 -7.43 8.15 9.67
CA ALA A 88 -8.46 7.74 10.63
C ALA A 88 -9.70 7.08 9.99
N ALA A 89 -9.94 7.27 8.69
CA ALA A 89 -11.00 6.56 7.96
C ALA A 89 -10.60 5.11 7.60
N GLY A 90 -9.38 4.68 7.92
CA GLY A 90 -8.90 3.32 7.67
C GLY A 90 -8.32 3.18 6.27
N SER A 91 -8.84 2.23 5.49
CA SER A 91 -8.36 1.97 4.13
C SER A 91 -9.46 1.41 3.23
N VAL A 92 -9.31 1.65 1.94
CA VAL A 92 -10.11 1.00 0.89
C VAL A 92 -9.17 0.14 0.07
N VAL A 93 -9.45 -1.15 0.02
CA VAL A 93 -8.68 -2.11 -0.77
C VAL A 93 -9.56 -2.71 -1.85
N PHE A 94 -9.00 -2.99 -3.01
CA PHE A 94 -9.75 -3.54 -4.14
C PHE A 94 -8.97 -4.64 -4.85
N ASP A 95 -9.73 -5.51 -5.51
CA ASP A 95 -9.26 -6.38 -6.57
C ASP A 95 -10.22 -6.32 -7.78
N SER A 96 -10.03 -7.21 -8.75
CA SER A 96 -10.90 -7.33 -9.94
C SER A 96 -12.39 -7.58 -9.66
N ARG A 97 -12.74 -8.08 -8.47
CA ARG A 97 -14.09 -8.53 -8.10
C ARG A 97 -14.68 -7.79 -6.90
N ASN A 98 -13.83 -7.35 -5.98
CA ASN A 98 -14.23 -6.87 -4.66
C ASN A 98 -13.67 -5.48 -4.39
N ILE A 99 -14.40 -4.72 -3.58
CA ILE A 99 -13.89 -3.57 -2.83
C ILE A 99 -14.17 -3.88 -1.36
N VAL A 100 -13.18 -3.68 -0.50
CA VAL A 100 -13.30 -3.82 0.95
C VAL A 100 -12.92 -2.50 1.59
N GLU A 101 -13.85 -1.94 2.34
CA GLU A 101 -13.58 -0.84 3.26
C GLU A 101 -13.20 -1.44 4.62
N GLN A 102 -12.00 -1.11 5.08
CA GLN A 102 -11.47 -1.56 6.37
C GLN A 102 -11.33 -0.34 7.28
N PRO A 103 -12.14 -0.21 8.35
CA PRO A 103 -11.99 0.85 9.34
C PRO A 103 -10.59 0.86 9.96
N ALA A 104 -10.15 2.04 10.41
CA ALA A 104 -8.90 2.17 11.15
C ALA A 104 -8.98 1.34 12.45
N GLU A 105 -7.88 0.68 12.80
CA GLU A 105 -7.77 0.02 14.10
C GLU A 105 -7.69 1.07 15.21
N PRO A 106 -8.30 0.82 16.38
CA PRO A 106 -8.30 1.77 17.48
C PRO A 106 -6.88 1.96 18.02
N VAL A 107 -6.51 3.23 18.21
CA VAL A 107 -5.22 3.65 18.77
C VAL A 107 -5.50 4.46 20.04
N ALA A 108 -4.89 4.06 21.15
CA ALA A 108 -5.07 4.73 22.43
C ALA A 108 -4.41 6.12 22.43
N ASP A 109 -3.16 6.18 21.96
CA ASP A 109 -2.37 7.41 21.89
C ASP A 109 -1.71 7.51 20.51
N LEU A 110 -1.99 8.57 19.76
CA LEU A 110 -1.30 8.89 18.51
C LEU A 110 -0.02 9.66 18.83
N VAL A 111 1.14 9.06 18.55
CA VAL A 111 2.46 9.61 18.95
C VAL A 111 3.25 10.14 17.75
N ASP A 112 3.41 9.33 16.70
CA ASP A 112 4.24 9.64 15.54
C ASP A 112 3.70 8.89 14.32
N THR A 113 3.36 9.57 13.22
CA THR A 113 2.80 8.90 12.03
C THR A 113 3.88 8.28 11.12
N THR A 114 5.16 8.44 11.47
CA THR A 114 6.28 7.92 10.69
C THR A 114 6.18 6.40 10.55
N GLY A 115 6.21 5.90 9.30
CA GLY A 115 6.16 4.46 9.01
C GLY A 115 4.75 3.86 8.96
N ALA A 116 3.68 4.64 9.15
CA ALA A 116 2.30 4.13 9.09
C ALA A 116 1.99 3.41 7.77
N GLY A 117 2.31 4.04 6.64
CA GLY A 117 2.11 3.45 5.31
C GLY A 117 3.02 2.25 5.05
N ASP A 118 4.26 2.28 5.55
CA ASP A 118 5.23 1.19 5.40
C ASP A 118 4.75 -0.07 6.13
N LEU A 119 4.29 0.08 7.38
CA LEU A 119 3.79 -1.04 8.18
C LEU A 119 2.41 -1.51 7.70
N TYR A 120 1.57 -0.61 7.17
CA TYR A 120 0.36 -1.02 6.49
C TYR A 120 0.67 -1.94 5.30
N ALA A 121 1.60 -1.54 4.42
CA ALA A 121 2.02 -2.36 3.29
C ALA A 121 2.65 -3.68 3.74
N ALA A 122 3.46 -3.67 4.80
CA ALA A 122 4.06 -4.88 5.37
C ALA A 122 2.99 -5.88 5.86
N GLY A 123 2.01 -5.43 6.64
CA GLY A 123 0.91 -6.27 7.13
C GLY A 123 0.03 -6.80 5.99
N PHE A 124 -0.29 -5.94 5.00
CA PHE A 124 -1.05 -6.34 3.83
C PHE A 124 -0.32 -7.41 3.02
N LEU A 125 0.96 -7.20 2.68
CA LEU A 125 1.76 -8.16 1.92
C LEU A 125 1.97 -9.48 2.67
N TYR A 126 2.05 -9.44 4.00
CA TYR A 126 2.08 -10.65 4.83
C TYR A 126 0.80 -11.50 4.63
N GLY A 127 -0.37 -10.87 4.68
CA GLY A 127 -1.65 -11.55 4.47
C GLY A 127 -1.85 -12.01 3.04
N HIS A 128 -1.49 -11.18 2.07
CA HIS A 128 -1.60 -11.47 0.63
C HIS A 128 -0.71 -12.64 0.22
N SER A 129 0.56 -12.65 0.66
CA SER A 129 1.51 -13.74 0.35
C SER A 129 1.13 -15.11 0.96
N ARG A 130 0.19 -15.12 1.92
CA ARG A 130 -0.39 -16.33 2.53
C ARG A 130 -1.79 -16.66 2.04
N SER A 131 -2.31 -15.91 1.05
CA SER A 131 -3.65 -16.11 0.50
C SER A 131 -4.77 -16.02 1.56
N LEU A 132 -4.61 -15.18 2.58
CA LEU A 132 -5.59 -15.03 3.67
C LEU A 132 -6.87 -14.27 3.26
N GLY A 133 -6.91 -13.76 2.03
CA GLY A 133 -8.03 -12.98 1.50
C GLY A 133 -7.85 -11.48 1.73
N LEU A 134 -8.54 -10.71 0.89
CA LEU A 134 -8.34 -9.25 0.78
C LEU A 134 -8.70 -8.51 2.07
N ALA A 135 -9.82 -8.89 2.72
CA ALA A 135 -10.25 -8.27 3.98
C ALA A 135 -9.28 -8.55 5.13
N VAL A 136 -8.77 -9.78 5.25
CA VAL A 136 -7.77 -10.13 6.26
C VAL A 136 -6.47 -9.38 6.02
N ALA A 137 -6.00 -9.31 4.77
CA ALA A 137 -4.81 -8.54 4.42
C ALA A 137 -4.95 -7.05 4.78
N ALA A 138 -6.10 -6.42 4.48
CA ALA A 138 -6.36 -5.03 4.85
C ALA A 138 -6.35 -4.82 6.37
N ARG A 139 -6.98 -5.73 7.13
CA ARG A 139 -6.98 -5.66 8.59
C ARG A 139 -5.57 -5.83 9.18
N LEU A 140 -4.77 -6.75 8.64
CA LEU A 140 -3.37 -6.93 9.05
C LEU A 140 -2.54 -5.67 8.82
N GLY A 141 -2.73 -5.00 7.68
CA GLY A 141 -2.14 -3.69 7.42
C GLY A 141 -2.56 -2.65 8.47
N GLY A 142 -3.86 -2.57 8.77
CA GLY A 142 -4.41 -1.69 9.80
C GLY A 142 -3.81 -1.93 11.19
N ILE A 143 -3.66 -3.18 11.61
CA ILE A 143 -3.07 -3.55 12.91
C ILE A 143 -1.61 -3.12 12.99
N CYS A 144 -0.84 -3.35 11.93
CA CYS A 144 0.57 -2.97 11.88
C CYS A 144 0.74 -1.43 11.86
N ALA A 145 -0.13 -0.72 11.14
CA ALA A 145 -0.15 0.74 11.11
C ALA A 145 -0.54 1.34 12.48
N ALA A 146 -1.54 0.78 13.15
CA ALA A 146 -1.95 1.22 14.49
C ALA A 146 -0.85 1.03 15.53
N GLU A 147 -0.09 -0.07 15.43
CA GLU A 147 1.04 -0.32 16.32
C GLU A 147 2.14 0.73 16.14
N ILE A 148 2.59 0.96 14.90
CA ILE A 148 3.73 1.85 14.66
C ILE A 148 3.43 3.30 15.04
N ILE A 149 2.19 3.76 14.86
CA ILE A 149 1.84 5.15 15.18
C ILE A 149 1.65 5.43 16.67
N SER A 150 1.67 4.38 17.50
CA SER A 150 1.47 4.47 18.95
C SER A 150 2.77 4.76 19.72
N HIS A 151 3.90 4.91 19.03
CA HIS A 151 5.19 5.22 19.64
C HIS A 151 6.10 5.95 18.64
N PHE A 152 7.22 6.49 19.11
CA PHE A 152 8.20 7.13 18.22
C PHE A 152 8.97 6.11 17.38
N GLY A 153 9.27 6.47 16.13
CA GLY A 153 10.16 5.73 15.22
C GLY A 153 9.43 4.88 14.16
N ALA A 154 10.20 4.42 13.16
CA ALA A 154 9.66 3.77 11.96
C ALA A 154 9.76 2.22 11.97
N ARG A 155 9.95 1.60 13.15
CA ARG A 155 9.96 0.14 13.32
C ARG A 155 9.17 -0.29 14.55
N PRO A 156 8.46 -1.44 14.49
CA PRO A 156 7.62 -1.92 15.59
C PRO A 156 8.34 -2.01 16.92
N ALA A 157 7.66 -1.65 18.00
CA ALA A 157 8.12 -1.85 19.37
C ALA A 157 7.74 -3.25 19.90
N VAL A 158 6.82 -3.95 19.23
CA VAL A 158 6.35 -5.29 19.63
C VAL A 158 6.59 -6.36 18.57
N ASN A 159 6.49 -7.63 18.98
CA ASN A 159 6.48 -8.74 18.03
C ASN A 159 5.12 -8.82 17.33
N LEU A 160 5.06 -8.27 16.10
CA LEU A 160 3.84 -8.26 15.30
C LEU A 160 3.32 -9.67 14.99
N ALA A 161 4.18 -10.67 14.78
CA ALA A 161 3.73 -12.03 14.49
C ALA A 161 2.97 -12.64 15.67
N GLN A 162 3.49 -12.44 16.89
CA GLN A 162 2.78 -12.86 18.11
C GLN A 162 1.44 -12.13 18.25
N ARG A 163 1.44 -10.79 18.09
CA ARG A 163 0.22 -9.98 18.17
C ARG A 163 -0.85 -10.40 17.16
N ILE A 164 -0.45 -10.70 15.93
CA ILE A 164 -1.35 -11.20 14.87
C ILE A 164 -1.89 -12.59 15.23
N GLY A 165 -1.04 -13.47 15.79
CA GLY A 165 -1.44 -14.79 16.27
C GLY A 165 -2.47 -14.72 17.39
N ASP A 166 -2.28 -13.82 18.36
CA ASP A 166 -3.21 -13.61 19.47
C ASP A 166 -4.60 -13.13 19.00
N LEU A 167 -4.67 -12.49 17.82
CA LEU A 167 -5.92 -12.06 17.18
C LEU A 167 -6.56 -13.12 16.29
N GLY A 168 -5.94 -14.31 16.15
CA GLY A 168 -6.43 -15.41 15.32
C GLY A 168 -6.36 -15.14 13.81
N LEU A 169 -5.41 -14.30 13.37
CA LEU A 169 -5.25 -13.86 11.98
C LEU A 169 -4.02 -14.46 11.29
N ALA A 170 -3.33 -15.41 11.94
CA ALA A 170 -2.16 -16.14 11.43
C ALA A 170 -2.42 -17.65 11.37
#